data_AF-A0A7J6UVH9-F1
#
_entry.id   AF-A0A7J6UVH9-F1
#
_cell.length_a   1.000
_cell.length_b   1.000
_cell.length_c   1.000
_cell.angle_alpha   90.00
_cell.angle_beta   90.00
_cell.angle_gamma   90.00
#
_symmetry.space_group_name_H-M   'P 1'
#
loop_
_entity.id
_entity.type
_entity.pdbx_description
1 polymer ?
#
loop_
_entity_poly.entity_id
_entity_poly.type
_entity_poly.pdbx_seq_one_letter_code
_entity_poly.pdbx_strand_id
1 'polypeptide(L)'
;MELVNRNQNQNQQLSSSSIKIEDIKTWVSTAITNQETCLDGLDETQRSDLLSQMKNAMKNSTEFSSNSLAIVAKIIKVIDDLSLPPPNNHNRRKLLGRRREFPFPMWVNSANRRRLLDEEAMSPDVTVAIDGSGNYKSIGEAVAAVGKKNKTRTV
;
A
#
# COMPACT_ATOMS: atom_id res chain seq x y z
N MET A 1 6.96 -38.52 -14.24
CA MET A 1 6.78 -37.89 -12.91
C MET A 1 7.79 -36.77 -12.64
N GLU A 2 9.02 -36.84 -13.15
CA GLU A 2 10.06 -35.80 -12.95
C GLU A 2 9.79 -34.43 -13.62
N LEU A 3 9.11 -34.41 -14.78
CA LEU A 3 8.82 -33.16 -15.49
C LEU A 3 7.82 -32.26 -14.74
N VAL A 4 6.85 -32.86 -14.03
CA VAL A 4 5.89 -32.13 -13.21
C VAL A 4 6.59 -31.49 -12.00
N ASN A 5 7.55 -32.19 -11.40
CA ASN A 5 8.29 -31.72 -10.23
C ASN A 5 9.24 -30.55 -10.55
N ARG A 6 9.87 -30.56 -11.74
CA ARG A 6 10.66 -29.42 -12.24
C ARG A 6 9.83 -28.17 -12.45
N ASN A 7 8.63 -28.31 -13.03
CA ASN A 7 7.73 -27.18 -13.26
C ASN A 7 7.18 -26.60 -11.94
N GLN A 8 6.91 -27.42 -10.92
CA GLN A 8 6.46 -26.94 -9.61
C GLN A 8 7.58 -26.19 -8.85
N ASN A 9 8.81 -26.70 -8.89
CA ASN A 9 9.95 -26.03 -8.26
C ASN A 9 10.30 -24.69 -8.94
N GLN A 10 10.20 -24.62 -10.28
CA GLN A 10 10.38 -23.37 -11.02
C GLN A 10 9.31 -22.33 -10.64
N ASN A 11 8.03 -22.73 -10.56
CA ASN A 11 6.94 -21.83 -10.18
C ASN A 11 7.10 -21.27 -8.75
N GLN A 12 7.55 -22.09 -7.78
CA GLN A 12 7.85 -21.63 -6.42
C GLN A 12 9.05 -20.66 -6.37
N GLN A 13 10.13 -20.94 -7.13
CA GLN A 13 11.26 -20.00 -7.24
C GLN A 13 10.84 -18.66 -7.86
N LEU A 14 10.01 -18.68 -8.90
CA LEU A 14 9.59 -17.45 -9.59
C LEU A 14 8.66 -16.59 -8.73
N SER A 15 7.79 -17.20 -7.92
CA SER A 15 6.96 -16.43 -6.97
C SER A 15 7.72 -15.89 -5.78
N SER A 16 8.66 -16.65 -5.21
CA SER A 16 9.51 -16.12 -4.14
C SER A 16 10.40 -14.97 -4.65
N SER A 17 10.80 -15.03 -5.93
CA SER A 17 11.51 -13.93 -6.60
C SER A 17 10.60 -12.72 -6.84
N SER A 18 9.34 -12.93 -7.24
CA SER A 18 8.35 -11.86 -7.40
C SER A 18 8.11 -11.07 -6.12
N ILE A 19 7.94 -11.76 -4.97
CA ILE A 19 7.80 -11.09 -3.66
C ILE A 19 9.03 -10.23 -3.35
N LYS A 20 10.24 -10.75 -3.57
CA LYS A 20 11.48 -10.00 -3.35
C LYS A 20 11.61 -8.78 -4.27
N ILE A 21 11.09 -8.84 -5.50
CA ILE A 21 11.15 -7.73 -6.45
C ILE A 21 10.15 -6.63 -6.07
N GLU A 22 8.97 -6.98 -5.55
CA GLU A 22 8.03 -6.02 -4.97
C GLU A 22 8.63 -5.29 -3.75
N ASP A 23 9.37 -6.00 -2.90
CA ASP A 23 10.10 -5.39 -1.79
C ASP A 23 11.16 -4.41 -2.29
N ILE A 24 11.95 -4.78 -3.31
CA ILE A 24 12.95 -3.89 -3.93
C ILE A 24 12.29 -2.64 -4.50
N LYS A 25 11.14 -2.76 -5.18
CA LYS A 25 10.37 -1.61 -5.68
C LYS A 25 10.04 -0.66 -4.53
N THR A 26 9.53 -1.22 -3.43
CA THR A 26 9.14 -0.46 -2.24
C THR A 26 10.34 0.26 -1.61
N TRP A 27 11.48 -0.42 -1.45
CA TRP A 27 12.69 0.17 -0.87
C TRP A 27 13.26 1.29 -1.74
N VAL A 28 13.33 1.10 -3.05
CA VAL A 28 13.84 2.14 -3.97
C VAL A 28 12.91 3.35 -4.00
N SER A 29 11.58 3.15 -4.03
CA SER A 29 10.61 4.25 -3.93
C SER A 29 10.73 5.01 -2.60
N THR A 30 10.96 4.28 -1.50
CA THR A 30 11.18 4.89 -0.17
C THR A 30 12.47 5.70 -0.15
N ALA A 31 13.55 5.21 -0.75
CA ALA A 31 14.83 5.93 -0.85
C ALA A 31 14.68 7.27 -1.60
N ILE A 32 13.95 7.29 -2.72
CA ILE A 32 13.63 8.52 -3.48
C ILE A 32 12.84 9.49 -2.60
N THR A 33 11.76 9.01 -1.96
CA THR A 33 10.93 9.84 -1.08
C THR A 33 11.74 10.45 0.07
N ASN A 34 12.68 9.68 0.64
CA ASN A 34 13.56 10.17 1.71
C ASN A 34 14.54 11.24 1.21
N GLN A 35 15.03 11.15 -0.03
CA GLN A 35 15.87 12.18 -0.64
C GLN A 35 15.08 13.48 -0.88
N GLU A 36 13.87 13.37 -1.41
CA GLU A 36 13.00 14.53 -1.67
C GLU A 36 12.62 15.23 -0.37
N THR A 37 12.10 14.50 0.61
CA THR A 37 11.71 15.06 1.91
C THR A 37 12.89 15.65 2.70
N CYS A 38 14.11 15.12 2.52
CA CYS A 38 15.33 15.74 3.07
C CYS A 38 15.61 17.10 2.44
N LEU A 39 15.44 17.24 1.12
CA LEU A 39 15.61 18.52 0.42
C LEU A 39 14.52 19.51 0.79
N ASP A 40 13.27 19.06 0.93
CA ASP A 40 12.15 19.90 1.36
C ASP A 40 12.41 20.45 2.77
N GLY A 41 12.84 19.61 3.71
CA GLY A 41 13.20 20.05 5.06
C GLY A 41 14.38 21.02 5.08
N LEU A 42 15.32 20.92 4.14
CA LEU A 42 16.40 21.88 4.00
C LEU A 42 15.93 23.22 3.41
N ASP A 43 14.97 23.20 2.49
CA ASP A 43 14.37 24.40 1.88
C ASP A 43 13.68 25.27 2.95
N GLU A 44 13.02 24.64 3.93
CA GLU A 44 12.40 25.33 5.08
C GLU A 44 13.40 26.16 5.91
N THR A 45 14.69 25.80 5.91
CA THR A 45 15.73 26.54 6.65
C THR A 45 16.15 27.85 5.97
N GLN A 46 15.65 28.13 4.75
CA GLN A 46 15.98 29.31 3.93
C GLN A 46 17.48 29.44 3.59
N ARG A 47 18.23 28.33 3.64
CA ARG A 47 19.65 28.23 3.28
C ARG A 47 19.81 27.80 1.81
N SER A 48 19.56 28.72 0.88
CA SER A 48 19.56 28.45 -0.56
C SER A 48 20.92 27.96 -1.09
N ASP A 49 22.01 28.42 -0.49
CA ASP A 49 23.40 28.01 -0.78
C ASP A 49 23.63 26.53 -0.46
N LEU A 50 23.18 26.09 0.72
CA LEU A 50 23.28 24.70 1.17
C LEU A 50 22.32 23.80 0.39
N LEU A 51 21.11 24.28 0.10
CA LEU A 51 20.13 23.55 -0.69
C LEU A 51 20.65 23.22 -2.09
N SER A 52 21.25 24.20 -2.78
CA SER A 52 21.84 24.00 -4.10
C SER A 52 22.99 22.99 -4.07
N GLN A 53 23.89 23.09 -3.08
CA GLN A 53 24.98 22.13 -2.89
C GLN A 53 24.46 20.72 -2.64
N MET A 54 23.45 20.57 -1.77
CA MET A 54 22.86 19.27 -1.45
C MET A 54 22.13 18.67 -2.67
N LYS A 55 21.36 19.47 -3.42
CA LYS A 55 20.73 19.04 -4.68
C LYS A 55 21.76 18.50 -5.68
N ASN A 56 22.88 19.21 -5.85
CA ASN A 56 23.96 18.78 -6.73
C ASN A 56 24.65 17.51 -6.24
N ALA A 57 24.92 17.40 -4.93
CA ALA A 57 25.53 16.22 -4.33
C ALA A 57 24.62 14.98 -4.43
N MET A 58 23.30 15.14 -4.28
CA MET A 58 22.35 14.03 -4.34
C MET A 58 21.92 13.65 -5.75
N LYS A 59 22.15 14.51 -6.77
CA LYS A 59 21.72 14.30 -8.16
C LYS A 59 21.98 12.89 -8.67
N ASN A 60 23.21 12.40 -8.56
CA ASN A 60 23.58 11.07 -9.05
C ASN A 60 22.83 9.95 -8.31
N SER A 61 22.58 10.11 -7.01
CA SER A 61 21.85 9.13 -6.21
C SER A 61 20.36 9.10 -6.58
N THR A 62 19.76 10.25 -6.84
CA THR A 62 18.37 10.37 -7.30
C THR A 62 18.21 9.76 -8.69
N GLU A 63 19.10 10.07 -9.63
CA GLU A 63 19.11 9.47 -10.98
C GLU A 63 19.31 7.96 -10.93
N PHE A 64 20.24 7.47 -10.11
CA PHE A 64 20.48 6.03 -9.95
C PHE A 64 19.26 5.31 -9.36
N SER A 65 18.60 5.92 -8.37
CA SER A 65 17.40 5.35 -7.75
C SER A 65 16.23 5.33 -8.73
N SER A 66 16.05 6.41 -9.51
CA SER A 66 15.03 6.50 -10.57
C SER A 66 15.24 5.43 -11.66
N ASN A 67 16.46 5.31 -12.17
CA ASN A 67 16.83 4.28 -13.14
C ASN A 67 16.61 2.86 -12.59
N SER A 68 17.01 2.62 -11.33
CA SER A 68 16.80 1.34 -10.65
C SER A 68 15.31 1.02 -10.52
N LEU A 69 14.47 1.99 -10.16
CA LEU A 69 13.03 1.83 -10.04
C LEU A 69 12.40 1.48 -11.39
N ALA A 70 12.83 2.13 -12.48
CA ALA A 70 12.37 1.83 -13.83
C ALA A 70 12.72 0.40 -14.27
N ILE A 71 13.92 -0.09 -13.93
CA ILE A 71 14.33 -1.47 -14.19
C ILE A 71 13.45 -2.45 -13.41
N VAL A 72 13.27 -2.22 -12.11
CA VAL A 72 12.44 -3.08 -11.24
C VAL A 72 10.99 -3.14 -11.74
N ALA A 73 10.41 -1.99 -12.13
CA ALA A 73 9.07 -1.94 -12.69
C ALA A 73 8.94 -2.75 -13.99
N LYS A 74 9.96 -2.71 -14.87
CA LYS A 74 10.00 -3.54 -16.08
C LYS A 74 10.09 -5.03 -15.75
N ILE A 75 10.88 -5.42 -14.75
CA ILE A 75 11.00 -6.82 -14.33
C ILE A 75 9.65 -7.35 -13.81
N ILE A 76 8.97 -6.58 -12.96
CA ILE A 76 7.63 -6.96 -12.45
C ILE A 76 6.67 -7.18 -13.62
N LYS A 77 6.66 -6.26 -14.60
CA LYS A 77 5.82 -6.38 -15.79
C LYS A 77 6.12 -7.66 -16.59
N VAL A 78 7.40 -8.00 -16.77
CA VAL A 78 7.79 -9.25 -17.44
C VAL A 78 7.31 -10.48 -16.67
N ILE A 79 7.39 -10.49 -15.34
CA ILE A 79 6.89 -11.59 -14.51
C ILE A 79 5.37 -11.72 -14.63
N ASP A 80 4.64 -10.61 -14.63
CA ASP A 80 3.19 -10.58 -14.82
C ASP A 80 2.79 -11.09 -16.21
N ASP A 81 3.47 -10.65 -17.26
CA ASP A 81 3.24 -11.07 -18.64
C ASP A 81 3.52 -12.57 -18.83
N LEU A 82 4.52 -13.12 -18.12
CA LEU A 82 4.86 -14.54 -18.13
C LEU A 82 3.86 -15.43 -17.37
N SER A 83 2.88 -14.83 -16.66
CA SER A 83 1.69 -15.50 -16.11
C SER A 83 1.94 -16.89 -15.53
N LEU A 84 2.88 -17.01 -14.59
CA LEU A 84 2.95 -18.22 -13.76
C LEU A 84 1.79 -18.19 -12.78
N PRO A 85 0.97 -19.25 -12.70
CA PRO A 85 -0.06 -19.34 -11.69
C PRO A 85 0.61 -19.21 -10.31
N PRO A 86 0.04 -18.40 -9.38
CA PRO A 86 0.62 -18.24 -8.06
C PRO A 86 0.83 -19.62 -7.44
N PRO A 87 2.02 -19.90 -6.87
CA PRO A 87 2.29 -21.19 -6.28
C PRO A 87 1.37 -21.32 -5.08
N ASN A 88 0.69 -22.46 -5.00
CA ASN A 88 -0.06 -22.90 -3.84
C ASN A 88 -1.21 -21.96 -3.40
N ASN A 89 -2.33 -22.06 -4.10
CA ASN A 89 -3.64 -21.91 -3.47
C ASN A 89 -4.47 -23.19 -3.68
N HIS A 90 -3.99 -24.30 -3.10
CA HIS A 90 -4.86 -25.44 -2.83
C HIS A 90 -5.82 -24.99 -1.72
N ASN A 91 -7.12 -25.07 -1.99
CA ASN A 91 -8.25 -24.76 -1.10
C ASN A 91 -8.68 -23.29 -0.93
N ARG A 92 -8.95 -22.59 -2.04
CA ARG A 92 -10.12 -21.69 -2.04
C ARG A 92 -11.04 -22.03 -3.19
N ARG A 93 -12.23 -22.55 -2.86
CA ARG A 93 -13.41 -22.55 -3.73
C ARG A 93 -13.44 -21.20 -4.45
N LYS A 94 -13.24 -21.21 -5.77
CA LYS A 94 -13.48 -20.07 -6.64
C LYS A 94 -14.99 -19.89 -6.73
N LEU A 95 -15.58 -19.20 -5.77
CA LEU A 95 -16.87 -18.55 -5.97
C LEU A 95 -16.56 -17.20 -6.62
N LEU A 96 -16.76 -17.17 -7.94
CA LEU A 96 -16.86 -16.02 -8.85
C LEU A 96 -16.44 -14.67 -8.25
N GLY A 97 -15.15 -14.35 -8.40
CA GLY A 97 -14.58 -13.03 -8.12
C GLY A 97 -13.35 -12.86 -8.98
N ARG A 98 -13.57 -12.28 -10.16
CA ARG A 98 -12.58 -11.95 -11.18
C ARG A 98 -11.36 -11.27 -10.53
N ARG A 99 -10.19 -11.93 -10.59
CA ARG A 99 -8.90 -11.29 -10.30
C ARG A 99 -8.67 -10.22 -11.38
N ARG A 100 -8.76 -8.95 -10.97
CA ARG A 100 -8.11 -7.72 -11.45
C ARG A 100 -9.07 -6.61 -11.02
N GLU A 101 -8.62 -5.71 -10.16
CA GLU A 101 -9.42 -4.89 -9.22
C GLU A 101 -9.73 -5.63 -7.93
N PHE A 102 -8.89 -5.45 -6.92
CA PHE A 102 -9.33 -5.66 -5.55
C PHE A 102 -10.38 -4.57 -5.27
N PRO A 103 -11.67 -4.89 -5.05
CA PRO A 103 -12.64 -3.86 -4.67
C PRO A 103 -12.29 -3.21 -3.32
N PHE A 104 -11.36 -3.80 -2.55
CA PHE A 104 -10.90 -3.29 -1.27
C PHE A 104 -9.39 -3.49 -1.08
N PRO A 105 -8.67 -2.52 -0.49
CA PRO A 105 -7.25 -2.65 -0.15
C PRO A 105 -6.93 -3.83 0.76
N MET A 106 -5.68 -4.31 0.75
CA MET A 106 -5.20 -5.45 1.54
C MET A 106 -5.32 -5.26 3.06
N TRP A 107 -5.25 -4.02 3.55
CA TRP A 107 -5.44 -3.70 4.97
C TRP A 107 -6.91 -3.80 5.42
N VAL A 108 -7.87 -3.90 4.49
CA VAL A 108 -9.28 -4.11 4.79
C VAL A 108 -9.55 -5.61 4.95
N ASN A 109 -9.79 -6.05 6.19
CA ASN A 109 -10.11 -7.44 6.48
C ASN A 109 -11.45 -7.89 5.86
N SER A 110 -11.67 -9.21 5.79
CA SER A 110 -12.88 -9.78 5.16
C SER A 110 -14.19 -9.37 5.83
N ALA A 111 -14.20 -9.15 7.15
CA ALA A 111 -15.39 -8.71 7.87
C ALA A 111 -15.78 -7.29 7.48
N ASN A 112 -14.80 -6.38 7.39
CA ASN A 112 -15.01 -5.00 6.95
C ASN A 112 -15.45 -4.94 5.48
N ARG A 113 -14.89 -5.79 4.62
CA ARG A 113 -15.35 -5.87 3.22
C ARG A 113 -16.81 -6.26 3.11
N ARG A 114 -17.27 -7.22 3.93
CA ARG A 114 -18.68 -7.61 3.95
C ARG A 114 -19.57 -6.45 4.38
N ARG A 115 -19.19 -5.76 5.47
CA ARG A 115 -19.93 -4.58 5.97
C ARG A 115 -19.99 -3.43 4.98
N LEU A 116 -18.95 -3.21 4.17
CA LEU A 116 -18.92 -2.17 3.15
C LEU A 116 -19.75 -2.51 1.90
N LEU A 117 -20.06 -3.78 1.68
CA LEU A 117 -20.87 -4.26 0.55
C LEU A 117 -22.35 -4.44 0.93
N ASP A 118 -22.68 -4.47 2.22
CA ASP A 118 -24.05 -4.45 2.68
C ASP A 118 -24.60 -3.02 2.45
N GLU A 119 -25.54 -2.88 1.50
CA GLU A 119 -26.26 -1.63 1.20
C GLU A 119 -27.28 -1.24 2.29
N GLU A 120 -27.39 -2.02 3.35
CA GLU A 120 -28.19 -1.63 4.51
C GLU A 120 -27.55 -0.38 5.13
N ALA A 121 -28.31 0.72 5.15
CA ALA A 121 -27.89 2.00 5.70
C ALA A 121 -27.50 1.84 7.17
N MET A 122 -26.20 1.59 7.40
CA MET A 122 -25.67 1.44 8.74
C MET A 122 -25.83 2.78 9.47
N SER A 123 -26.58 2.78 10.55
CA SER A 123 -26.72 3.97 11.40
C SER A 123 -25.37 4.25 12.07
N PRO A 124 -24.79 5.45 11.90
CA PRO A 124 -23.57 5.81 12.60
C PRO A 124 -23.82 5.84 14.12
N ASP A 125 -22.84 5.38 14.90
CA ASP A 125 -22.86 5.46 16.35
C ASP A 125 -22.68 6.92 16.82
N VAL A 126 -21.97 7.73 16.03
CA VAL A 126 -21.70 9.14 16.31
C VAL A 126 -21.81 10.00 15.05
N THR A 127 -22.65 11.04 15.11
CA THR A 127 -22.74 12.06 14.05
C THR A 127 -22.21 13.41 14.53
N VAL A 128 -21.48 14.11 13.67
CA VAL A 128 -20.99 15.46 13.94
C VAL A 128 -21.63 16.41 12.94
N ALA A 129 -22.37 17.39 13.44
CA ALA A 129 -22.98 18.41 12.59
C ALA A 129 -22.88 19.78 13.27
N ILE A 130 -22.31 20.75 12.55
CA ILE A 130 -22.08 22.11 13.04
C ILE A 130 -23.40 22.83 13.33
N ASP A 131 -24.44 22.51 12.55
CA ASP A 131 -25.81 23.04 12.69
C ASP A 131 -26.57 22.45 13.90
N GLY A 132 -25.98 21.47 14.61
CA GLY A 132 -26.59 20.80 15.76
C GLY A 132 -27.59 19.70 15.39
N SER A 133 -27.68 19.31 14.13
CA SER A 133 -28.52 18.18 13.69
C SER A 133 -27.95 16.80 14.08
N GLY A 134 -26.67 16.75 14.48
CA GLY A 134 -25.96 15.54 14.91
C GLY A 134 -25.68 15.49 16.42
N ASN A 135 -25.02 14.42 16.87
CA ASN A 135 -24.69 14.20 18.28
C ASN A 135 -23.70 15.22 18.84
N TYR A 136 -22.76 15.73 18.04
CA TYR A 136 -21.73 16.68 18.48
C TYR A 136 -21.52 17.81 17.46
N LYS A 137 -21.01 18.96 17.93
CA LYS A 137 -20.74 20.14 17.07
C LYS A 137 -19.30 20.20 16.56
N SER A 138 -18.40 19.42 17.15
CA SER A 138 -16.97 19.40 16.79
C SER A 138 -16.43 17.97 16.76
N ILE A 139 -15.49 17.73 15.85
CA ILE A 139 -14.76 16.46 15.75
C ILE A 139 -14.02 16.15 17.05
N GLY A 140 -13.44 17.17 17.71
CA GLY A 140 -12.70 16.97 18.96
C GLY A 140 -13.58 16.44 20.09
N GLU A 141 -14.83 16.88 20.15
CA GLU A 141 -15.81 16.44 21.15
C GLU A 141 -16.25 14.99 20.89
N ALA A 142 -16.54 14.66 19.63
CA ALA A 142 -16.88 13.30 19.22
C ALA A 142 -15.76 12.30 19.52
N VAL A 143 -14.49 12.67 19.23
CA VAL A 143 -13.34 11.81 19.52
C VAL A 143 -13.12 11.64 21.03
N ALA A 144 -13.35 12.69 21.82
CA ALA A 144 -13.25 12.60 23.28
C ALA A 144 -14.34 11.69 23.90
N ALA A 145 -15.53 11.64 23.29
CA ALA A 145 -16.61 10.77 23.72
C ALA A 145 -16.30 9.27 23.51
N VAL A 146 -15.48 8.95 22.51
CA VAL A 146 -14.97 7.59 22.29
C VAL A 146 -13.86 7.32 23.31
N GLY A 147 -14.27 6.93 24.52
CA GLY A 147 -13.37 6.70 25.65
C GLY A 147 -12.17 5.81 25.33
N LYS A 148 -11.05 6.06 26.01
CA LYS A 148 -9.80 5.30 25.80
C LYS A 148 -10.03 3.80 26.12
N LYS A 149 -9.50 2.92 25.27
CA LYS A 149 -9.60 1.44 25.38
C LYS A 149 -11.01 0.87 25.21
N ASN A 150 -11.81 1.43 24.31
CA ASN A 150 -13.08 0.80 23.94
C ASN A 150 -12.84 -0.62 23.36
N LYS A 151 -13.64 -1.59 23.80
CA LYS A 151 -13.60 -2.99 23.31
C LYS A 151 -14.29 -3.12 21.95
N THR A 152 -15.17 -2.19 21.61
CA THR A 152 -15.87 -2.13 20.33
C THR A 152 -15.40 -0.93 19.52
N ARG A 153 -15.42 -1.07 18.19
CA ARG A 153 -15.16 0.03 17.26
C ARG A 153 -16.44 0.85 17.14
N THR A 154 -16.37 2.13 17.50
CA THR A 154 -17.39 3.14 17.20
C THR A 154 -17.26 3.57 15.74
N VAL A 155 -18.36 3.62 15.00
CA VAL A 155 -18.41 4.05 13.59
C VAL A 155 -19.19 5.35 13.42
#